data_AF-A0A6H2EIP4-F1
#
_entry.id   AF-A0A6H2EIP4-F1
#
_cell.length_a   1.000
_cell.length_b   1.000
_cell.length_c   1.000
_cell.angle_alpha   90.00
_cell.angle_beta   90.00
_cell.angle_gamma   90.00
#
_symmetry.space_group_name_H-M   'P 1'
#
loop_
_entity.id
_entity.type
_entity.pdbx_description
1 polymer ?
#
loop_
_entity_poly.entity_id
_entity_poly.type
_entity_poly.pdbx_seq_one_letter_code
_entity_poly.pdbx_strand_id
1 'polypeptide(L)'
;MVDTYSFPPPITKMADGTIKQINPFSGTEVWTIPGRADRPIDIVHDDVRPIDPNRIGHTCAFCTQRVLETPPEKSRIVRKGDDAVVYRGTDVDMLTREWEFRRIPNLFEILSFDYWAKNYDYRLPASARGRLEAYMADPAGRSHVMKVLRLKLRNTYTDNEFAALTEQDITELAYPLFGGGHDLIVARHHFVPDATDTSQLASAGTLTPQEHEWFIRLTVDAMHDLYQQNRYVRYVQVFQNWLKPAGASFDHLHKQLVAIDQRSVNGKIEVERVRQNPNLYNEAAVNYAGYHNLILAENKHAIAIAGFGHRYPTLEIWSKSPASQPWEHTDDERRAMSDLIHAMHAATGPGVPTNEEWHCKPMDADVNMPWKVLIKWRVSTLAGFEGGTKIYVNTIDPWALRDRVVPRLLELRAEGQIAQSISIASESKWQPNSLKYNPNL
;
A
#
# COMPACT_ATOMS: atom_id res chain seq x y z
N MET A 1 38.89 2.27 7.37
CA MET A 1 37.70 3.06 6.98
C MET A 1 37.44 3.99 8.13
N VAL A 2 37.53 5.30 7.91
CA VAL A 2 37.16 6.30 8.92
C VAL A 2 35.64 6.19 9.08
N ASP A 3 35.15 6.02 10.31
CA ASP A 3 33.71 5.99 10.61
C ASP A 3 33.11 7.34 10.23
N THR A 4 32.52 7.41 9.04
CA THR A 4 31.91 8.63 8.46
C THR A 4 30.45 8.83 8.90
N TYR A 5 29.91 7.96 9.76
CA TYR A 5 28.50 7.99 10.15
C TYR A 5 28.35 8.20 11.65
N SER A 6 27.37 9.02 12.04
CA SER A 6 27.01 9.24 13.45
C SER A 6 26.21 8.07 14.06
N PHE A 7 26.12 6.93 13.36
CA PHE A 7 25.33 5.76 13.73
C PHE A 7 26.10 4.47 13.39
N PRO A 8 25.83 3.35 14.09
CA PRO A 8 26.41 2.06 13.76
C PRO A 8 26.15 1.68 12.29
N PRO A 9 27.12 1.06 11.59
CA PRO A 9 26.96 0.72 10.18
C PRO A 9 25.72 -0.18 9.99
N PRO A 10 24.76 0.21 9.12
CA PRO A 10 23.54 -0.56 8.89
C PRO A 10 23.78 -2.00 8.44
N ILE A 11 24.92 -2.30 7.80
CA ILE A 11 25.31 -3.66 7.40
C ILE A 11 26.75 -3.95 7.83
N THR A 12 26.96 -5.09 8.48
CA THR A 12 28.27 -5.64 8.85
C THR A 12 28.44 -7.04 8.27
N LYS A 13 29.52 -7.27 7.52
CA LYS A 13 29.89 -8.61 7.02
C LYS A 13 30.90 -9.24 7.98
N MET A 14 30.53 -10.39 8.52
CA MET A 14 31.35 -11.18 9.44
C MET A 14 32.34 -12.07 8.65
N ALA A 15 33.39 -12.55 9.33
CA ALA A 15 34.45 -13.35 8.71
C ALA A 15 33.96 -14.71 8.16
N ASP A 16 32.91 -15.28 8.76
CA ASP A 16 32.26 -16.52 8.31
C ASP A 16 31.31 -16.30 7.13
N GLY A 17 31.12 -15.05 6.68
CA GLY A 17 30.18 -14.67 5.63
C GLY A 17 28.80 -14.25 6.13
N THR A 18 28.51 -14.34 7.45
CA THR A 18 27.26 -13.85 8.02
C THR A 18 27.10 -12.35 7.79
N ILE A 19 25.93 -11.93 7.32
CA ILE A 19 25.57 -10.52 7.18
C ILE A 19 24.68 -10.13 8.34
N LYS A 20 25.14 -9.20 9.19
CA LYS A 20 24.34 -8.60 10.25
C LYS A 20 23.86 -7.23 9.82
N GLN A 21 22.58 -6.95 10.02
CA GLN A 21 21.94 -5.72 9.60
C GLN A 21 21.21 -5.09 10.79
N ILE A 22 21.24 -3.76 10.86
CA ILE A 22 20.47 -2.97 11.81
C ILE A 22 19.72 -1.90 11.03
N ASN A 23 18.39 -1.85 11.19
CA ASN A 23 17.60 -0.80 10.57
C ASN A 23 17.88 0.54 11.26
N PRO A 24 18.35 1.57 10.54
CA PRO A 24 18.72 2.85 11.14
C PRO A 24 17.52 3.67 11.62
N PHE A 25 16.29 3.26 11.30
CA PHE A 25 15.06 3.94 11.68
C PHE A 25 14.38 3.25 12.87
N SER A 26 14.24 1.92 12.83
CA SER A 26 13.54 1.14 13.86
C SER A 26 14.46 0.47 14.88
N GLY A 27 15.75 0.32 14.58
CA GLY A 27 16.67 -0.50 15.37
C GLY A 27 16.44 -2.01 15.20
N THR A 28 15.65 -2.44 14.22
CA THR A 28 15.42 -3.87 13.94
C THR A 28 16.71 -4.56 13.54
N GLU A 29 17.03 -5.68 14.20
CA GLU A 29 18.20 -6.50 13.90
C GLU A 29 17.84 -7.69 13.00
N VAL A 30 18.67 -7.94 11.99
CA VAL A 30 18.42 -8.99 11.00
C VAL A 30 19.73 -9.66 10.61
N TRP A 31 19.78 -10.98 10.61
CA TRP A 31 20.95 -11.75 10.20
C TRP A 31 20.65 -12.58 8.96
N THR A 32 21.61 -12.62 8.03
CA THR A 32 21.62 -13.55 6.91
C THR A 32 22.83 -14.46 7.06
N ILE A 33 22.57 -15.76 7.24
CA ILE A 33 23.59 -16.76 7.58
C ILE A 33 23.89 -17.60 6.32
N PRO A 34 25.17 -17.81 5.96
CA PRO A 34 25.55 -18.66 4.83
C PRO A 34 24.95 -20.07 4.92
N GLY A 35 24.60 -20.65 3.78
CA GLY A 35 23.98 -21.99 3.69
C GLY A 35 22.48 -22.04 4.02
N ARG A 36 21.87 -20.96 4.52
CA ARG A 36 20.40 -20.81 4.54
C ARG A 36 19.82 -20.18 3.28
N ALA A 37 20.66 -19.58 2.44
CA ALA A 37 20.29 -18.89 1.21
C ALA A 37 19.90 -19.84 0.06
N ASP A 38 20.32 -21.11 0.11
CA ASP A 38 20.10 -22.09 -0.97
C ASP A 38 18.68 -22.67 -0.98
N ARG A 39 17.81 -22.27 -0.05
CA ARG A 39 16.41 -22.70 -0.06
C ARG A 39 15.66 -21.93 -1.15
N PRO A 40 15.04 -22.63 -2.13
CA PRO A 40 14.21 -21.97 -3.14
C PRO A 40 13.11 -21.15 -2.48
N ILE A 41 12.73 -20.03 -3.12
CA ILE A 41 11.44 -19.40 -2.80
C ILE A 41 10.39 -20.31 -3.44
N ASP A 42 9.87 -21.28 -2.69
CA ASP A 42 8.78 -22.13 -3.16
C ASP A 42 7.50 -21.29 -3.25
N ILE A 43 7.22 -20.77 -4.44
CA ILE A 43 5.93 -20.16 -4.77
C ILE A 43 4.98 -21.31 -5.10
N VAL A 44 4.25 -21.77 -4.09
CA VAL A 44 3.23 -22.80 -4.28
C VAL A 44 1.92 -22.11 -4.66
N HIS A 45 1.48 -22.29 -5.90
CA HIS A 45 0.10 -22.03 -6.29
C HIS A 45 -0.72 -23.29 -5.97
N ASP A 46 -1.33 -23.31 -4.80
CA ASP A 46 -2.31 -24.35 -4.48
C ASP A 46 -3.50 -24.23 -5.45
N ASP A 47 -3.91 -25.34 -6.06
CA ASP A 47 -5.22 -25.47 -6.71
C ASP A 47 -5.43 -24.61 -7.99
N VAL A 48 -4.45 -24.64 -8.91
CA VAL A 48 -4.58 -24.04 -10.25
C VAL A 48 -5.65 -24.76 -11.06
N ARG A 49 -6.67 -24.03 -11.50
CA ARG A 49 -7.80 -24.54 -12.27
C ARG A 49 -8.07 -23.65 -13.49
N PRO A 50 -8.61 -24.20 -14.59
CA PRO A 50 -9.12 -23.38 -15.68
C PRO A 50 -10.16 -22.37 -15.17
N ILE A 51 -10.11 -21.14 -15.68
CA ILE A 51 -11.13 -20.13 -15.38
C ILE A 51 -12.43 -20.52 -16.10
N ASP A 52 -13.52 -20.64 -15.36
CA ASP A 52 -14.86 -20.77 -15.94
C ASP A 52 -15.24 -19.42 -16.59
N PRO A 53 -15.47 -19.38 -17.92
CA PRO A 53 -15.84 -18.14 -18.60
C PRO A 53 -17.10 -17.48 -18.03
N ASN A 54 -18.03 -18.26 -17.45
CA ASN A 54 -19.25 -17.74 -16.81
C ASN A 54 -18.99 -17.09 -15.45
N ARG A 55 -17.78 -17.25 -14.89
CA ARG A 55 -17.37 -16.68 -13.61
C ARG A 55 -16.55 -15.40 -13.75
N ILE A 56 -16.23 -14.99 -14.98
CA ILE A 56 -15.52 -13.72 -15.24
C ILE A 56 -16.34 -12.58 -14.62
N GLY A 57 -15.71 -11.80 -13.74
CA GLY A 57 -16.39 -10.72 -13.03
C GLY A 57 -17.29 -11.15 -11.85
N HIS A 58 -17.36 -12.45 -11.54
CA HIS A 58 -18.16 -13.00 -10.42
C HIS A 58 -17.33 -13.73 -9.34
N THR A 59 -16.00 -13.84 -9.51
CA THR A 59 -15.12 -14.63 -8.65
C THR A 59 -15.22 -14.25 -7.17
N CYS A 60 -15.20 -12.95 -6.85
CA CYS A 60 -15.32 -12.46 -5.49
C CYS A 60 -16.18 -11.18 -5.42
N ALA A 61 -16.47 -10.71 -4.20
CA ALA A 61 -17.31 -9.53 -3.96
C ALA A 61 -16.75 -8.23 -4.59
N PHE A 62 -15.44 -8.17 -4.86
CA PHE A 62 -14.78 -7.00 -5.47
C PHE A 62 -14.87 -6.98 -6.99
N CYS A 63 -15.33 -8.06 -7.62
CA CYS A 63 -15.43 -8.15 -9.07
C CYS A 63 -16.57 -7.29 -9.65
N THR A 64 -16.42 -6.94 -10.93
CA THR A 64 -17.28 -5.98 -11.66
C THR A 64 -18.77 -6.37 -11.70
N GLN A 65 -19.11 -7.65 -11.65
CA GLN A 65 -20.51 -8.11 -11.66
C GLN A 65 -21.11 -8.30 -10.27
N ARG A 66 -20.36 -7.95 -9.21
CA ARG A 66 -20.76 -8.09 -7.80
C ARG A 66 -20.65 -6.78 -7.03
N VAL A 67 -20.67 -5.64 -7.73
CA VAL A 67 -20.56 -4.29 -7.17
C VAL A 67 -21.50 -4.06 -5.97
N LEU A 68 -22.73 -4.58 -6.04
CA LEU A 68 -23.76 -4.47 -4.99
C LEU A 68 -23.51 -5.33 -3.73
N GLU A 69 -22.38 -6.02 -3.65
CA GLU A 69 -21.94 -6.76 -2.46
C GLU A 69 -20.86 -6.03 -1.65
N THR A 70 -20.41 -4.88 -2.16
CA THR A 70 -19.48 -3.98 -1.47
C THR A 70 -20.22 -2.73 -1.02
N PRO A 71 -19.77 -2.02 0.02
CA PRO A 71 -20.41 -0.77 0.42
C PRO A 71 -20.51 0.25 -0.71
N PRO A 72 -21.50 1.18 -0.65
CA PRO A 72 -21.54 2.33 -1.54
C PRO A 72 -20.18 3.01 -1.62
N GLU A 73 -19.67 3.15 -2.82
CA GLU A 73 -18.34 3.71 -3.02
C GLU A 73 -18.32 5.21 -2.69
N LYS A 74 -17.16 5.69 -2.23
CA LYS A 74 -16.90 7.10 -1.93
C LYS A 74 -16.42 7.86 -3.16
N SER A 75 -15.63 7.19 -4.00
CA SER A 75 -15.11 7.72 -5.25
C SER A 75 -14.68 6.59 -6.18
N ARG A 76 -14.41 6.92 -7.44
CA ARG A 76 -13.86 5.99 -8.42
C ARG A 76 -13.00 6.70 -9.46
N ILE A 77 -12.20 5.92 -10.17
CA ILE A 77 -11.52 6.34 -11.41
C ILE A 77 -12.33 5.83 -12.61
N VAL A 78 -12.60 6.72 -13.57
CA VAL A 78 -13.20 6.38 -14.86
C VAL A 78 -12.27 6.84 -15.98
N ARG A 79 -11.90 5.92 -16.87
CA ARG A 79 -11.05 6.19 -18.04
C ARG A 79 -11.69 7.22 -18.98
N LYS A 80 -10.88 8.13 -19.51
CA LYS A 80 -11.23 9.21 -20.46
C LYS A 80 -10.11 9.34 -21.49
N GLY A 81 -10.19 8.54 -22.55
CA GLY A 81 -9.10 8.45 -23.55
C GLY A 81 -7.86 7.84 -22.91
N ASP A 82 -6.73 8.53 -23.02
CA ASP A 82 -5.42 8.08 -22.51
C ASP A 82 -5.19 8.43 -21.03
N ASP A 83 -6.12 9.15 -20.39
CA ASP A 83 -6.07 9.45 -18.96
C ASP A 83 -7.37 9.01 -18.25
N ALA A 84 -7.55 9.35 -16.98
CA ALA A 84 -8.75 9.05 -16.22
C ALA A 84 -9.11 10.14 -15.20
N VAL A 85 -10.39 10.20 -14.85
CA VAL A 85 -10.95 11.21 -13.93
C VAL A 85 -11.41 10.56 -12.64
N VAL A 86 -11.12 11.21 -11.50
CA VAL A 86 -11.68 10.85 -10.20
C VAL A 86 -13.09 11.44 -10.08
N TYR A 87 -14.09 10.58 -9.93
CA TYR A 87 -15.45 10.97 -9.56
C TYR A 87 -15.64 10.76 -8.07
N ARG A 88 -15.93 11.81 -7.30
CA ARG A 88 -16.21 11.76 -5.86
C ARG A 88 -17.71 11.85 -5.60
N GLY A 89 -18.16 11.26 -4.50
CA GLY A 89 -19.55 11.35 -4.05
C GLY A 89 -20.53 10.70 -5.03
N THR A 90 -20.18 9.51 -5.52
CA THR A 90 -20.90 8.76 -6.54
C THR A 90 -22.33 8.41 -6.11
N ASP A 91 -23.28 8.67 -7.00
CA ASP A 91 -24.67 8.28 -6.87
C ASP A 91 -24.91 6.81 -7.28
N VAL A 92 -26.18 6.40 -7.28
CA VAL A 92 -26.60 5.04 -7.67
C VAL A 92 -26.38 4.79 -9.16
N ASP A 93 -26.57 5.80 -10.02
CA ASP A 93 -26.40 5.67 -11.47
C ASP A 93 -24.96 5.31 -11.86
N MET A 94 -23.99 5.81 -11.09
CA MET A 94 -22.58 5.47 -11.27
C MET A 94 -22.32 3.95 -11.15
N LEU A 95 -23.11 3.18 -10.39
CA LEU A 95 -22.91 1.73 -10.23
C LEU A 95 -22.93 0.95 -11.56
N THR A 96 -23.62 1.48 -12.57
CA THR A 96 -23.72 0.87 -13.91
C THR A 96 -22.58 1.27 -14.85
N ARG A 97 -21.82 2.31 -14.51
CA ARG A 97 -20.74 2.84 -15.34
C ARG A 97 -19.47 2.03 -15.16
N GLU A 98 -18.68 1.92 -16.23
CA GLU A 98 -17.35 1.33 -16.14
C GLU A 98 -16.42 2.14 -15.21
N TRP A 99 -15.46 1.44 -14.63
CA TRP A 99 -14.52 1.98 -13.66
C TRP A 99 -13.20 1.20 -13.73
N GLU A 100 -12.09 1.89 -13.46
CA GLU A 100 -10.76 1.27 -13.37
C GLU A 100 -10.43 0.90 -11.92
N PHE A 101 -10.76 1.82 -11.00
CA PHE A 101 -10.58 1.63 -9.56
C PHE A 101 -11.76 2.23 -8.79
N ARG A 102 -12.13 1.61 -7.67
CA ARG A 102 -13.17 2.11 -6.75
C ARG A 102 -12.61 2.30 -5.37
N ARG A 103 -12.99 3.39 -4.70
CA ARG A 103 -12.78 3.59 -3.27
C ARG A 103 -14.07 3.22 -2.53
N ILE A 104 -14.03 2.17 -1.74
CA ILE A 104 -15.16 1.72 -0.92
C ILE A 104 -14.78 1.74 0.56
N PRO A 105 -15.73 2.00 1.48
CA PRO A 105 -15.53 1.72 2.90
C PRO A 105 -15.21 0.25 3.14
N ASN A 106 -14.37 -0.03 4.13
CA ASN A 106 -14.20 -1.38 4.66
C ASN A 106 -15.37 -1.73 5.59
N LEU A 107 -15.97 -2.91 5.41
CA LEU A 107 -17.06 -3.38 6.25
C LEU A 107 -16.64 -3.65 7.69
N PHE A 108 -15.39 -4.05 7.88
CA PHE A 108 -14.81 -4.43 9.17
C PHE A 108 -13.67 -3.46 9.50
N GLU A 109 -14.07 -2.26 9.93
CA GLU A 109 -13.16 -1.17 10.29
C GLU A 109 -12.21 -1.57 11.44
N ILE A 110 -10.95 -1.14 11.38
CA ILE A 110 -10.01 -1.32 12.50
C ILE A 110 -10.37 -0.35 13.63
N LEU A 111 -10.55 0.93 13.30
CA LEU A 111 -11.15 1.92 14.18
C LEU A 111 -12.53 2.27 13.61
N SER A 112 -13.57 1.80 14.29
CA SER A 112 -14.95 1.96 13.81
C SER A 112 -15.40 3.42 13.82
N PHE A 113 -16.43 3.74 13.05
CA PHE A 113 -17.11 5.04 13.17
C PHE A 113 -17.50 5.35 14.62
N ASP A 114 -18.01 4.35 15.34
CA ASP A 114 -18.38 4.43 16.76
C ASP A 114 -17.21 4.83 17.68
N TYR A 115 -16.00 4.31 17.39
CA TYR A 115 -14.80 4.71 18.11
C TYR A 115 -14.58 6.21 17.99
N TRP A 116 -14.68 6.76 16.78
CA TRP A 116 -14.52 8.20 16.55
C TRP A 116 -15.67 9.01 17.17
N ALA A 117 -16.91 8.55 17.05
CA ALA A 117 -18.07 9.24 17.59
C ALA A 117 -18.00 9.34 19.13
N LYS A 118 -17.71 8.21 19.82
CA LYS A 118 -17.72 8.15 21.28
C LYS A 118 -16.52 8.84 21.94
N ASN A 119 -15.34 8.80 21.31
CA ASN A 119 -14.12 9.37 21.90
C ASN A 119 -13.85 10.81 21.48
N TYR A 120 -14.40 11.25 20.33
CA TYR A 120 -14.04 12.53 19.72
C TYR A 120 -15.26 13.39 19.30
N ASP A 121 -16.49 12.98 19.62
CA ASP A 121 -17.74 13.58 19.11
C ASP A 121 -17.70 13.74 17.58
N TYR A 122 -17.06 12.79 16.89
CA TYR A 122 -17.03 12.77 15.44
C TYR A 122 -18.43 12.49 14.92
N ARG A 123 -18.88 13.33 14.00
CA ARG A 123 -20.19 13.23 13.34
C ARG A 123 -19.98 13.12 11.85
N LEU A 124 -20.92 12.46 11.18
CA LEU A 124 -20.91 12.34 9.72
C LEU A 124 -20.82 13.75 9.09
N PRO A 125 -19.77 14.05 8.31
CA PRO A 125 -19.61 15.36 7.67
C PRO A 125 -20.80 15.70 6.77
N ALA A 126 -21.10 16.99 6.58
CA ALA A 126 -22.28 17.43 5.82
C ALA A 126 -22.32 16.86 4.39
N SER A 127 -21.17 16.78 3.70
CA SER A 127 -21.06 16.16 2.37
C SER A 127 -21.38 14.67 2.38
N ALA A 128 -20.88 13.94 3.38
CA ALA A 128 -21.15 12.51 3.54
C ALA A 128 -22.60 12.24 3.95
N ARG A 129 -23.19 13.12 4.77
CA ARG A 129 -24.60 13.07 5.14
C ARG A 129 -25.51 13.30 3.94
N GLY A 130 -25.27 14.36 3.17
CA GLY A 130 -26.05 14.62 1.94
C GLY A 130 -25.96 13.46 0.94
N ARG A 131 -24.80 12.81 0.85
CA ARG A 131 -24.63 11.60 0.04
C ARG A 131 -25.44 10.41 0.58
N LEU A 132 -25.41 10.16 1.88
CA LEU A 132 -26.22 9.13 2.52
C LEU A 132 -27.71 9.36 2.24
N GLU A 133 -28.19 10.58 2.47
CA GLU A 133 -29.59 10.97 2.25
C GLU A 133 -30.01 10.76 0.79
N ALA A 134 -29.23 11.27 -0.17
CA ALA A 134 -29.49 11.09 -1.60
C ALA A 134 -29.48 9.60 -2.02
N TYR A 135 -28.53 8.83 -1.51
CA TYR A 135 -28.40 7.40 -1.83
C TYR A 135 -29.54 6.56 -1.24
N MET A 136 -30.02 6.92 -0.04
CA MET A 136 -31.15 6.25 0.63
C MET A 136 -32.51 6.68 0.09
N ALA A 137 -32.61 7.86 -0.54
CA ALA A 137 -33.83 8.33 -1.20
C ALA A 137 -34.12 7.56 -2.51
N ASP A 138 -33.08 7.03 -3.16
CA ASP A 138 -33.22 6.16 -4.33
C ASP A 138 -33.59 4.72 -3.89
N PRO A 139 -34.66 4.10 -4.43
CA PRO A 139 -35.06 2.74 -4.06
C PRO A 139 -33.97 1.67 -4.27
N ALA A 140 -33.18 1.77 -5.34
CA ALA A 140 -32.08 0.86 -5.62
C ALA A 140 -30.90 1.12 -4.66
N GLY A 141 -30.58 2.38 -4.38
CA GLY A 141 -29.56 2.75 -3.40
C GLY A 141 -29.90 2.27 -1.98
N ARG A 142 -31.16 2.47 -1.56
CA ARG A 142 -31.69 1.94 -0.31
C ARG A 142 -31.61 0.41 -0.24
N SER A 143 -32.05 -0.29 -1.28
CA SER A 143 -31.94 -1.75 -1.34
C SER A 143 -30.50 -2.23 -1.24
N HIS A 144 -29.56 -1.49 -1.84
CA HIS A 144 -28.15 -1.80 -1.77
C HIS A 144 -27.60 -1.64 -0.35
N VAL A 145 -27.86 -0.50 0.32
CA VAL A 145 -27.47 -0.27 1.72
C VAL A 145 -28.03 -1.35 2.64
N MET A 146 -29.32 -1.67 2.51
CA MET A 146 -29.96 -2.71 3.32
C MET A 146 -29.30 -4.08 3.15
N LYS A 147 -28.97 -4.47 1.90
CA LYS A 147 -28.27 -5.73 1.62
C LYS A 147 -26.90 -5.78 2.29
N VAL A 148 -26.14 -4.68 2.18
CA VAL A 148 -24.79 -4.56 2.76
C VAL A 148 -24.85 -4.58 4.30
N LEU A 149 -25.79 -3.87 4.91
CA LEU A 149 -26.00 -3.87 6.35
C LEU A 149 -26.40 -5.25 6.87
N ARG A 150 -27.33 -5.94 6.21
CA ARG A 150 -27.73 -7.31 6.58
C ARG A 150 -26.55 -8.27 6.53
N LEU A 151 -25.68 -8.16 5.52
CA LEU A 151 -24.47 -8.96 5.43
C LEU A 151 -23.50 -8.67 6.59
N LYS A 152 -23.25 -7.39 6.89
CA LYS A 152 -22.36 -6.94 7.97
C LYS A 152 -22.85 -7.39 9.34
N LEU A 153 -24.15 -7.31 9.57
CA LEU A 153 -24.78 -7.45 10.88
C LEU A 153 -25.38 -8.85 11.13
N ARG A 154 -25.19 -9.80 10.21
CA ARG A 154 -25.73 -11.18 10.32
C ARG A 154 -25.35 -11.95 11.59
N ASN A 155 -24.25 -11.56 12.23
CA ASN A 155 -23.79 -12.17 13.48
C ASN A 155 -24.26 -11.41 14.73
N THR A 156 -24.92 -10.27 14.54
CA THR A 156 -25.40 -9.37 15.61
C THR A 156 -26.93 -9.39 15.68
N TYR A 157 -27.61 -9.48 14.55
CA TYR A 157 -29.07 -9.50 14.44
C TYR A 157 -29.52 -10.74 13.69
N THR A 158 -30.60 -11.36 14.16
CA THR A 158 -31.40 -12.29 13.36
C THR A 158 -32.14 -11.55 12.25
N ASP A 159 -32.63 -12.29 11.25
CA ASP A 159 -33.39 -11.70 10.14
C ASP A 159 -34.66 -10.96 10.61
N ASN A 160 -35.34 -11.47 11.64
CA ASN A 160 -36.53 -10.84 12.20
C ASN A 160 -36.19 -9.56 12.98
N GLU A 161 -35.11 -9.57 13.77
CA GLU A 161 -34.67 -8.37 14.50
C GLU A 161 -34.20 -7.28 13.55
N PHE A 162 -33.45 -7.64 12.50
CA PHE A 162 -33.02 -6.69 11.48
C PHE A 162 -34.20 -6.09 10.71
N ALA A 163 -35.22 -6.91 10.38
CA ALA A 163 -36.43 -6.43 9.71
C ALA A 163 -37.31 -5.52 10.58
N ALA A 164 -37.15 -5.57 11.91
CA ALA A 164 -37.89 -4.74 12.86
C ALA A 164 -37.21 -3.39 13.16
N LEU A 165 -35.99 -3.14 12.64
CA LEU A 165 -35.28 -1.88 12.81
C LEU A 165 -36.06 -0.72 12.18
N THR A 166 -36.07 0.43 12.86
CA THR A 166 -36.69 1.64 12.34
C THR A 166 -35.85 2.27 11.24
N GLU A 167 -36.44 3.19 10.46
CA GLU A 167 -35.72 3.98 9.47
C GLU A 167 -34.54 4.76 10.06
N GLN A 168 -34.70 5.25 11.29
CA GLN A 168 -33.64 5.95 12.00
C GLN A 168 -32.51 4.99 12.37
N ASP A 169 -32.82 3.80 12.90
CA ASP A 169 -31.81 2.79 13.24
C ASP A 169 -30.98 2.41 12.00
N ILE A 170 -31.65 2.15 10.86
CA ILE A 170 -31.00 1.84 9.59
C ILE A 170 -30.08 2.97 9.14
N THR A 171 -30.54 4.22 9.25
CA THR A 171 -29.75 5.40 8.87
C THR A 171 -28.50 5.53 9.72
N GLU A 172 -28.61 5.35 11.04
CA GLU A 172 -27.47 5.42 11.96
C GLU A 172 -26.48 4.27 11.73
N LEU A 173 -26.98 3.05 11.51
CA LEU A 173 -26.15 1.89 11.15
C LEU A 173 -25.43 2.05 9.80
N ALA A 174 -25.95 2.89 8.90
CA ALA A 174 -25.34 3.20 7.61
C ALA A 174 -24.22 4.24 7.69
N TYR A 175 -24.09 5.04 8.76
CA TYR A 175 -23.04 6.06 8.88
C TYR A 175 -21.60 5.57 8.57
N PRO A 176 -21.15 4.39 9.04
CA PRO A 176 -19.84 3.86 8.70
C PRO A 176 -19.62 3.64 7.20
N LEU A 177 -20.69 3.33 6.45
CA LEU A 177 -20.64 3.12 5.00
C LEU A 177 -20.43 4.44 4.22
N PHE A 178 -20.58 5.59 4.86
CA PHE A 178 -20.43 6.89 4.21
C PHE A 178 -19.33 7.76 4.84
N GLY A 179 -19.05 7.60 6.13
CA GLY A 179 -18.09 8.41 6.88
C GLY A 179 -17.06 7.63 7.69
N GLY A 180 -16.95 6.31 7.48
CA GLY A 180 -15.95 5.46 8.13
C GLY A 180 -14.51 5.84 7.76
N GLY A 181 -13.56 5.56 8.66
CA GLY A 181 -12.14 5.92 8.53
C GLY A 181 -11.25 4.83 7.95
N HIS A 182 -11.82 3.68 7.56
CA HIS A 182 -11.12 2.56 6.96
C HIS A 182 -11.66 2.32 5.55
N ASP A 183 -10.85 2.57 4.52
CA ASP A 183 -11.24 2.47 3.12
C ASP A 183 -10.39 1.45 2.35
N LEU A 184 -10.94 0.95 1.26
CA LEU A 184 -10.31 0.06 0.30
C LEU A 184 -10.28 0.72 -1.09
N ILE A 185 -9.14 0.64 -1.78
CA ILE A 185 -9.03 0.97 -3.20
C ILE A 185 -8.96 -0.34 -3.96
N VAL A 186 -10.01 -0.64 -4.73
CA VAL A 186 -10.22 -1.93 -5.40
C VAL A 186 -10.02 -1.78 -6.90
N ALA A 187 -9.21 -2.64 -7.52
CA ALA A 187 -8.98 -2.65 -8.96
C ALA A 187 -10.13 -3.32 -9.74
N ARG A 188 -10.31 -2.98 -11.02
CA ARG A 188 -11.35 -3.59 -11.88
C ARG A 188 -11.18 -5.10 -12.06
N HIS A 189 -9.95 -5.51 -12.34
CA HIS A 189 -9.65 -6.87 -12.79
C HIS A 189 -9.26 -7.78 -11.61
N HIS A 190 -9.82 -8.98 -11.61
CA HIS A 190 -9.42 -10.06 -10.68
C HIS A 190 -8.26 -10.87 -11.25
N PHE A 191 -8.37 -11.23 -12.53
CA PHE A 191 -7.34 -11.89 -13.32
C PHE A 191 -6.83 -10.93 -14.40
N VAL A 192 -5.62 -11.14 -14.89
CA VAL A 192 -5.13 -10.39 -16.06
C VAL A 192 -6.03 -10.62 -17.27
N PRO A 193 -6.08 -9.69 -18.24
CA PRO A 193 -6.72 -9.95 -19.52
C PRO A 193 -6.24 -11.28 -20.12
N ASP A 194 -7.15 -12.03 -20.72
CA ASP A 194 -6.88 -13.32 -21.39
C ASP A 194 -6.33 -14.43 -20.47
N ALA A 195 -6.50 -14.30 -19.14
CA ALA A 195 -6.19 -15.37 -18.20
C ALA A 195 -6.97 -16.65 -18.54
N THR A 196 -6.24 -17.77 -18.61
CA THR A 196 -6.77 -19.11 -18.86
C THR A 196 -6.97 -19.91 -17.58
N ASP A 197 -6.24 -19.60 -16.51
CA ASP A 197 -6.30 -20.30 -15.23
C ASP A 197 -6.21 -19.37 -14.01
N THR A 198 -6.58 -19.91 -12.85
CA THR A 198 -6.70 -19.17 -11.58
C THR A 198 -5.38 -18.66 -11.00
N SER A 199 -4.22 -19.05 -11.54
CA SER A 199 -2.92 -18.52 -11.10
C SER A 199 -2.61 -17.13 -11.68
N GLN A 200 -3.29 -16.75 -12.76
CA GLN A 200 -3.02 -15.53 -13.53
C GLN A 200 -3.77 -14.31 -12.95
N LEU A 201 -3.57 -14.06 -11.65
CA LEU A 201 -4.17 -12.95 -10.92
C LEU A 201 -3.67 -11.59 -11.45
N ALA A 202 -4.58 -10.61 -11.51
CA ALA A 202 -4.19 -9.22 -11.71
C ALA A 202 -3.62 -8.66 -10.40
N SER A 203 -2.35 -8.25 -10.42
CA SER A 203 -1.62 -7.69 -9.29
C SER A 203 -1.12 -6.28 -9.59
N ALA A 204 -0.58 -5.59 -8.59
CA ALA A 204 0.03 -4.27 -8.80
C ALA A 204 1.14 -4.29 -9.86
N GLY A 205 1.86 -5.41 -10.00
CA GLY A 205 2.93 -5.58 -10.99
C GLY A 205 2.45 -5.95 -12.40
N THR A 206 1.20 -6.38 -12.57
CA THR A 206 0.62 -6.72 -13.88
C THR A 206 -0.20 -5.58 -14.48
N LEU A 207 -0.45 -4.51 -13.72
CA LEU A 207 -1.04 -3.28 -14.27
C LEU A 207 -0.09 -2.69 -15.32
N THR A 208 -0.61 -1.92 -16.26
CA THR A 208 0.24 -1.02 -17.06
C THR A 208 0.78 0.13 -16.19
N PRO A 209 1.87 0.81 -16.58
CA PRO A 209 2.34 1.99 -15.85
C PRO A 209 1.26 3.08 -15.68
N GLN A 210 0.38 3.23 -16.67
CA GLN A 210 -0.71 4.20 -16.62
C GLN A 210 -1.82 3.79 -15.64
N GLU A 211 -2.23 2.51 -15.65
CA GLU A 211 -3.22 2.00 -14.69
C GLU A 211 -2.69 2.04 -13.26
N HIS A 212 -1.40 1.75 -13.06
CA HIS A 212 -0.78 1.88 -11.75
C HIS A 212 -0.74 3.35 -11.29
N GLU A 213 -0.50 4.31 -12.19
CA GLU A 213 -0.59 5.73 -11.83
C GLU A 213 -2.01 6.09 -11.38
N TRP A 214 -3.06 5.62 -12.05
CA TRP A 214 -4.43 5.84 -11.59
C TRP A 214 -4.72 5.20 -10.22
N PHE A 215 -4.15 4.02 -9.96
CA PHE A 215 -4.27 3.34 -8.66
C PHE A 215 -3.64 4.18 -7.53
N ILE A 216 -2.44 4.75 -7.78
CA ILE A 216 -1.76 5.66 -6.87
C ILE A 216 -2.52 6.98 -6.73
N ARG A 217 -3.00 7.56 -7.83
CA ARG A 217 -3.78 8.81 -7.86
C ARG A 217 -5.01 8.72 -6.95
N LEU A 218 -5.79 7.66 -7.07
CA LEU A 218 -6.98 7.45 -6.22
C LEU A 218 -6.60 7.18 -4.76
N THR A 219 -5.48 6.50 -4.53
CA THR A 219 -4.96 6.24 -3.17
C THR A 219 -4.53 7.54 -2.48
N VAL A 220 -3.82 8.42 -3.19
CA VAL A 220 -3.42 9.74 -2.68
C VAL A 220 -4.64 10.63 -2.43
N ASP A 221 -5.61 10.63 -3.35
CA ASP A 221 -6.89 11.33 -3.18
C ASP A 221 -7.62 10.87 -1.92
N ALA A 222 -7.74 9.54 -1.74
CA ALA A 222 -8.39 8.95 -0.59
C ALA A 222 -7.68 9.29 0.73
N MET A 223 -6.35 9.25 0.73
CA MET A 223 -5.54 9.59 1.89
C MET A 223 -5.77 11.04 2.32
N HIS A 224 -5.76 11.99 1.38
CA HIS A 224 -5.98 13.39 1.68
C HIS A 224 -7.40 13.64 2.21
N ASP A 225 -8.41 13.04 1.58
CA ASP A 225 -9.80 13.16 2.01
C ASP A 225 -10.02 12.61 3.44
N LEU A 226 -9.38 11.50 3.82
CA LEU A 226 -9.45 10.97 5.20
C LEU A 226 -8.92 11.96 6.24
N TYR A 227 -7.84 12.68 5.93
CA TYR A 227 -7.33 13.75 6.81
C TYR A 227 -8.26 14.96 6.88
N GLN A 228 -8.88 15.33 5.76
CA GLN A 228 -9.80 16.48 5.71
C GLN A 228 -11.12 16.21 6.45
N GLN A 229 -11.60 14.97 6.43
CA GLN A 229 -12.90 14.61 7.03
C GLN A 229 -12.87 14.62 8.55
N ASN A 230 -11.75 14.24 9.16
CA ASN A 230 -11.67 14.08 10.61
C ASN A 230 -10.39 14.72 11.17
N ARG A 231 -10.56 15.88 11.81
CA ARG A 231 -9.48 16.67 12.42
C ARG A 231 -8.64 15.92 13.48
N TYR A 232 -9.18 14.84 14.05
CA TYR A 232 -8.49 14.05 15.09
C TYR A 232 -7.55 13.00 14.50
N VAL A 233 -7.62 12.76 13.19
CA VAL A 233 -6.70 11.85 12.49
C VAL A 233 -5.30 12.45 12.51
N ARG A 234 -4.35 11.70 13.06
CA ARG A 234 -2.93 12.06 13.11
C ARG A 234 -2.12 11.36 12.04
N TYR A 235 -2.57 10.15 11.66
CA TYR A 235 -1.88 9.33 10.69
C TYR A 235 -2.86 8.49 9.88
N VAL A 236 -2.67 8.41 8.56
CA VAL A 236 -3.36 7.47 7.69
C VAL A 236 -2.35 6.43 7.24
N GLN A 237 -2.53 5.17 7.65
CA GLN A 237 -1.69 4.08 7.17
C GLN A 237 -2.26 3.55 5.85
N VAL A 238 -1.51 3.71 4.77
CA VAL A 238 -1.79 3.09 3.47
C VAL A 238 -0.98 1.80 3.36
N PHE A 239 -1.63 0.69 2.98
CA PHE A 239 -0.96 -0.59 2.80
C PHE A 239 -1.67 -1.51 1.81
N GLN A 240 -0.95 -2.50 1.28
CA GLN A 240 -1.48 -3.61 0.47
C GLN A 240 -0.97 -4.92 1.06
N ASN A 241 -1.88 -5.88 1.26
CA ASN A 241 -1.51 -7.26 1.55
C ASN A 241 -1.79 -8.08 0.29
N TRP A 242 -0.76 -8.73 -0.25
CA TRP A 242 -0.87 -9.54 -1.47
C TRP A 242 -0.58 -11.01 -1.16
N LEU A 243 -1.56 -11.87 -1.48
CA LEU A 243 -1.62 -13.30 -1.16
C LEU A 243 -1.70 -13.63 0.35
N LYS A 244 -2.20 -14.84 0.63
CA LYS A 244 -2.47 -15.35 1.98
C LYS A 244 -1.28 -15.27 2.95
N PRO A 245 -0.01 -15.60 2.57
CA PRO A 245 1.12 -15.50 3.50
C PRO A 245 1.44 -14.06 3.97
N ALA A 246 1.01 -13.05 3.20
CA ALA A 246 1.12 -11.64 3.57
C ALA A 246 -0.11 -11.13 4.34
N GLY A 247 -1.12 -11.97 4.58
CA GLY A 247 -2.34 -11.63 5.29
C GLY A 247 -3.46 -11.08 4.41
N ALA A 248 -3.43 -11.32 3.09
CA ALA A 248 -4.56 -11.01 2.22
C ALA A 248 -5.75 -11.91 2.53
N SER A 249 -6.95 -11.33 2.64
CA SER A 249 -8.21 -12.08 2.76
C SER A 249 -8.92 -12.31 1.43
N PHE A 250 -8.55 -11.53 0.40
CA PHE A 250 -9.04 -11.64 -0.96
C PHE A 250 -7.84 -11.61 -1.91
N ASP A 251 -7.85 -12.48 -2.92
CA ASP A 251 -6.84 -12.52 -3.98
C ASP A 251 -7.04 -11.44 -5.06
N HIS A 252 -8.09 -10.62 -4.90
CA HIS A 252 -8.39 -9.49 -5.77
C HIS A 252 -7.57 -8.27 -5.34
N LEU A 253 -6.87 -7.63 -6.28
CA LEU A 253 -6.01 -6.48 -5.99
C LEU A 253 -6.76 -5.33 -5.29
N HIS A 254 -6.31 -5.01 -4.08
CA HIS A 254 -6.81 -3.86 -3.33
C HIS A 254 -5.75 -3.27 -2.39
N LYS A 255 -5.77 -1.95 -2.21
CA LYS A 255 -5.08 -1.24 -1.11
C LYS A 255 -6.05 -0.92 0.00
N GLN A 256 -5.55 -0.76 1.22
CA GLN A 256 -6.29 -0.34 2.40
C GLN A 256 -5.73 0.98 2.92
N LEU A 257 -6.61 1.84 3.42
CA LEU A 257 -6.26 3.09 4.10
C LEU A 257 -6.97 3.12 5.44
N VAL A 258 -6.21 3.31 6.53
CA VAL A 258 -6.77 3.34 7.88
C VAL A 258 -6.39 4.65 8.54
N ALA A 259 -7.39 5.47 8.86
CA ALA A 259 -7.23 6.66 9.66
C ALA A 259 -7.02 6.29 11.14
N ILE A 260 -6.01 6.91 11.77
CA ILE A 260 -5.55 6.62 13.13
C ILE A 260 -5.35 7.96 13.87
N ASP A 261 -5.75 8.01 15.14
CA ASP A 261 -5.68 9.18 16.03
C ASP A 261 -4.30 9.37 16.70
N GLN A 262 -3.34 8.49 16.37
CA GLN A 262 -2.00 8.47 16.93
C GLN A 262 -0.94 8.14 15.88
N ARG A 263 0.30 8.51 16.18
CA ARG A 263 1.47 8.08 15.40
C ARG A 263 1.72 6.58 15.61
N SER A 264 2.21 5.91 14.57
CA SER A 264 2.75 4.55 14.70
C SER A 264 3.96 4.54 15.65
N VAL A 265 4.29 3.36 16.21
CA VAL A 265 5.47 3.19 17.08
C VAL A 265 6.74 3.65 16.35
N ASN A 266 6.91 3.23 15.09
CA ASN A 266 8.04 3.66 14.25
C ASN A 266 7.99 5.16 14.00
N GLY A 267 6.81 5.74 13.75
CA GLY A 267 6.66 7.19 13.55
C GLY A 267 7.11 8.01 14.76
N LYS A 268 6.88 7.52 16.00
CA LYS A 268 7.36 8.18 17.22
C LYS A 268 8.89 8.16 17.31
N ILE A 269 9.50 7.01 17.01
CA ILE A 269 10.97 6.82 17.05
C ILE A 269 11.64 7.64 15.95
N GLU A 270 11.13 7.55 14.71
CA GLU A 270 11.71 8.23 13.55
C GLU A 270 11.66 9.76 13.71
N VAL A 271 10.55 10.33 14.20
CA VAL A 271 10.47 11.79 14.44
C VAL A 271 11.57 12.28 15.39
N GLU A 272 11.83 11.55 16.48
CA GLU A 272 12.88 11.93 17.42
C GLU A 272 14.27 11.86 16.77
N ARG A 273 14.55 10.78 16.01
CA ARG A 273 15.82 10.63 15.30
C ARG A 273 16.02 11.70 14.23
N VAL A 274 14.97 12.07 13.50
CA VAL A 274 15.03 13.13 12.47
C VAL A 274 15.20 14.50 13.12
N ARG A 275 14.67 14.74 14.32
CA ARG A 275 14.93 16.00 15.05
C ARG A 275 16.42 16.14 15.40
N GLN A 276 17.08 15.04 15.74
CA GLN A 276 18.51 15.01 16.05
C GLN A 276 19.38 15.05 14.78
N ASN A 277 18.93 14.42 13.70
CA ASN A 277 19.57 14.46 12.39
C ASN A 277 18.53 14.72 11.29
N PRO A 278 18.31 15.98 10.88
CA PRO A 278 17.37 16.32 9.82
C PRO A 278 17.68 15.68 8.47
N ASN A 279 18.91 15.21 8.24
CA ASN A 279 19.35 14.52 7.02
C ASN A 279 19.34 12.99 7.11
N LEU A 280 18.76 12.42 8.18
CA LEU A 280 18.83 11.00 8.52
C LEU A 280 18.51 10.06 7.34
N TYR A 281 17.47 10.36 6.54
CA TYR A 281 17.04 9.47 5.47
C TYR A 281 18.01 9.44 4.29
N ASN A 282 18.66 10.56 3.97
CA ASN A 282 19.73 10.54 2.97
C ASN A 282 20.92 9.74 3.51
N GLU A 283 21.41 10.07 4.70
CA GLU A 283 22.64 9.48 5.25
C GLU A 283 22.50 7.98 5.50
N ALA A 284 21.42 7.56 6.15
CA ALA A 284 21.27 6.20 6.66
C ALA A 284 20.54 5.26 5.69
N ALA A 285 19.84 5.78 4.67
CA ALA A 285 19.25 4.94 3.61
C ALA A 285 19.92 5.19 2.25
N VAL A 286 19.59 6.28 1.56
CA VAL A 286 19.90 6.41 0.12
C VAL A 286 21.39 6.57 -0.16
N ASN A 287 22.10 7.42 0.60
CA ASN A 287 23.55 7.58 0.45
C ASN A 287 24.27 6.28 0.80
N TYR A 288 23.90 5.65 1.92
CA TYR A 288 24.46 4.37 2.34
C TYR A 288 24.25 3.29 1.26
N ALA A 289 23.02 3.14 0.75
CA ALA A 289 22.72 2.21 -0.33
C ALA A 289 23.56 2.50 -1.58
N GLY A 290 23.70 3.78 -1.93
CA GLY A 290 24.56 4.24 -3.01
C GLY A 290 26.02 3.79 -2.88
N TYR A 291 26.64 4.05 -1.71
CA TYR A 291 28.02 3.66 -1.44
C TYR A 291 28.24 2.14 -1.38
N HIS A 292 27.18 1.38 -1.13
CA HIS A 292 27.23 -0.08 -1.00
C HIS A 292 26.68 -0.83 -2.24
N ASN A 293 26.46 -0.12 -3.36
CA ASN A 293 25.93 -0.67 -4.61
C ASN A 293 24.54 -1.34 -4.46
N LEU A 294 23.68 -0.79 -3.60
CA LEU A 294 22.33 -1.29 -3.34
C LEU A 294 21.22 -0.52 -4.06
N ILE A 295 21.56 0.46 -4.91
CA ILE A 295 20.57 1.12 -5.77
C ILE A 295 20.04 0.12 -6.81
N LEU A 296 18.72 0.02 -6.89
CA LEU A 296 18.01 -0.83 -7.85
C LEU A 296 17.68 -0.05 -9.11
N ALA A 297 17.09 1.12 -8.94
CA ALA A 297 16.64 1.98 -10.03
C ALA A 297 16.38 3.40 -9.54
N GLU A 298 16.39 4.38 -10.44
CA GLU A 298 15.95 5.73 -10.15
C GLU A 298 15.25 6.36 -11.36
N ASN A 299 14.49 7.41 -11.10
CA ASN A 299 14.06 8.35 -12.11
C ASN A 299 14.27 9.79 -11.60
N LYS A 300 13.69 10.76 -12.30
CA LYS A 300 13.85 12.18 -11.95
C LYS A 300 13.43 12.50 -10.51
N HIS A 301 12.35 11.90 -10.02
CA HIS A 301 11.70 12.29 -8.76
C HIS A 301 11.62 11.18 -7.70
N ALA A 302 12.10 9.97 -7.98
CA ALA A 302 12.12 8.87 -7.03
C ALA A 302 13.37 7.98 -7.18
N ILE A 303 13.71 7.23 -6.13
CA ILE A 303 14.81 6.26 -6.13
C ILE A 303 14.42 4.99 -5.37
N ALA A 304 14.81 3.84 -5.90
CA ALA A 304 14.55 2.52 -5.33
C ALA A 304 15.86 1.83 -4.92
N ILE A 305 15.87 1.23 -3.72
CA ILE A 305 17.03 0.54 -3.15
C ILE A 305 16.66 -0.84 -2.63
N ALA A 306 17.64 -1.75 -2.61
CA ALA A 306 17.54 -2.98 -1.83
C ALA A 306 17.70 -2.61 -0.36
N GLY A 307 16.59 -2.71 0.38
CA GLY A 307 16.51 -2.30 1.77
C GLY A 307 17.29 -3.23 2.70
N PHE A 308 17.63 -2.71 3.87
CA PHE A 308 18.41 -3.42 4.88
C PHE A 308 17.85 -3.22 6.29
N GLY A 309 18.11 -4.20 7.16
CA GLY A 309 17.59 -4.22 8.53
C GLY A 309 16.08 -4.51 8.62
N HIS A 310 15.45 -4.94 7.54
CA HIS A 310 14.02 -5.31 7.56
C HIS A 310 13.83 -6.77 7.92
N ARG A 311 12.79 -7.04 8.72
CA ARG A 311 12.36 -8.39 9.10
C ARG A 311 12.20 -9.35 7.91
N TYR A 312 11.92 -8.82 6.73
CA TYR A 312 11.80 -9.56 5.48
C TYR A 312 12.65 -8.88 4.40
N PRO A 313 13.09 -9.58 3.34
CA PRO A 313 13.68 -8.94 2.17
C PRO A 313 12.75 -7.84 1.67
N THR A 314 13.28 -6.63 1.47
CA THR A 314 12.46 -5.43 1.27
C THR A 314 13.03 -4.57 0.16
N LEU A 315 12.18 -4.16 -0.77
CA LEU A 315 12.46 -3.11 -1.75
C LEU A 315 11.95 -1.80 -1.15
N GLU A 316 12.79 -0.78 -1.10
CA GLU A 316 12.39 0.54 -0.61
C GLU A 316 12.36 1.54 -1.76
N ILE A 317 11.30 2.33 -1.83
CA ILE A 317 11.11 3.38 -2.83
C ILE A 317 10.95 4.70 -2.09
N TRP A 318 11.74 5.69 -2.47
CA TRP A 318 11.86 6.97 -1.79
C TRP A 318 11.57 8.13 -2.74
N SER A 319 10.73 9.07 -2.30
CA SER A 319 10.50 10.32 -3.01
C SER A 319 11.68 11.27 -2.88
N LYS A 320 12.12 11.83 -4.02
CA LYS A 320 13.13 12.90 -4.08
C LYS A 320 12.51 14.30 -3.96
N SER A 321 11.18 14.40 -3.88
CA SER A 321 10.47 15.68 -3.76
C SER A 321 10.84 16.43 -2.48
N PRO A 322 10.77 17.78 -2.48
CA PRO A 322 10.73 18.55 -1.24
C PRO A 322 9.42 18.36 -0.46
N ALA A 323 8.33 17.95 -1.12
CA ALA A 323 7.07 17.68 -0.47
C ALA A 323 7.17 16.44 0.43
N SER A 324 6.58 16.51 1.63
CA SER A 324 6.53 15.37 2.56
C SER A 324 5.25 14.55 2.37
N GLN A 325 4.12 15.20 2.07
CA GLN A 325 2.85 14.51 1.92
C GLN A 325 2.60 14.09 0.47
N PRO A 326 2.08 12.87 0.22
CA PRO A 326 1.80 12.40 -1.14
C PRO A 326 0.88 13.32 -1.97
N TRP A 327 -0.08 13.99 -1.33
CA TRP A 327 -1.02 14.92 -2.01
C TRP A 327 -0.43 16.31 -2.29
N GLU A 328 0.74 16.62 -1.74
CA GLU A 328 1.48 17.86 -2.02
C GLU A 328 2.50 17.70 -3.16
N HIS A 329 2.77 16.46 -3.58
CA HIS A 329 3.63 16.19 -4.74
C HIS A 329 2.95 16.68 -6.01
N THR A 330 3.73 17.18 -6.97
CA THR A 330 3.26 17.47 -8.33
C THR A 330 2.85 16.19 -9.07
N ASP A 331 2.13 16.34 -10.18
CA ASP A 331 1.68 15.21 -11.00
C ASP A 331 2.87 14.37 -11.51
N ASP A 332 3.96 15.04 -11.95
CA ASP A 332 5.20 14.38 -12.39
C ASP A 332 5.89 13.60 -11.25
N GLU A 333 5.91 14.17 -10.04
CA GLU A 333 6.50 13.51 -8.87
C GLU A 333 5.68 12.30 -8.43
N ARG A 334 4.35 12.39 -8.43
CA ARG A 334 3.47 11.25 -8.15
C ARG A 334 3.57 10.18 -9.23
N ARG A 335 3.66 10.56 -10.50
CA ARG A 335 3.89 9.64 -11.62
C ARG A 335 5.20 8.89 -11.45
N ALA A 336 6.28 9.60 -11.15
CA ALA A 336 7.59 9.00 -10.93
C ALA A 336 7.63 8.04 -9.73
N MET A 337 6.92 8.34 -8.63
CA MET A 337 6.74 7.40 -7.52
C MET A 337 5.96 6.17 -7.97
N SER A 338 4.85 6.36 -8.70
CA SER A 338 4.06 5.27 -9.25
C SER A 338 4.89 4.34 -10.15
N ASP A 339 5.68 4.90 -11.07
CA ASP A 339 6.50 4.15 -12.01
C ASP A 339 7.52 3.23 -11.30
N LEU A 340 8.15 3.70 -10.21
CA LEU A 340 9.07 2.86 -9.44
C LEU A 340 8.35 1.82 -8.58
N ILE A 341 7.24 2.18 -7.92
CA ILE A 341 6.44 1.22 -7.14
C ILE A 341 5.93 0.10 -8.06
N HIS A 342 5.43 0.46 -9.24
CA HIS A 342 5.00 -0.46 -10.29
C HIS A 342 6.14 -1.38 -10.72
N ALA A 343 7.30 -0.81 -11.08
CA ALA A 343 8.44 -1.58 -11.53
C ALA A 343 8.95 -2.56 -10.46
N MET A 344 8.95 -2.17 -9.19
CA MET A 344 9.34 -3.06 -8.09
C MET A 344 8.35 -4.22 -7.91
N HIS A 345 7.04 -3.98 -8.03
CA HIS A 345 6.04 -5.05 -8.04
C HIS A 345 6.16 -5.95 -9.26
N ALA A 346 6.36 -5.39 -10.45
CA ALA A 346 6.52 -6.15 -11.69
C ALA A 346 7.76 -7.05 -11.64
N ALA A 347 8.88 -6.55 -11.12
CA ALA A 347 10.10 -7.33 -10.94
C ALA A 347 10.00 -8.38 -9.81
N THR A 348 9.16 -8.11 -8.80
CA THR A 348 8.81 -9.09 -7.76
C THR A 348 7.95 -10.23 -8.32
N GLY A 349 7.00 -9.90 -9.19
CA GLY A 349 6.07 -10.84 -9.82
C GLY A 349 4.84 -11.17 -8.94
N PRO A 350 3.70 -11.53 -9.56
CA PRO A 350 2.44 -11.75 -8.85
C PRO A 350 2.45 -12.98 -7.93
N GLY A 351 3.39 -13.91 -8.12
CA GLY A 351 3.50 -15.12 -7.30
C GLY A 351 4.15 -14.91 -5.94
N VAL A 352 4.83 -13.79 -5.71
CA VAL A 352 5.51 -13.53 -4.42
C VAL A 352 4.54 -12.84 -3.47
N PRO A 353 4.25 -13.39 -2.28
CA PRO A 353 3.44 -12.71 -1.29
C PRO A 353 4.14 -11.45 -0.79
N THR A 354 3.46 -10.30 -0.80
CA THR A 354 4.06 -9.02 -0.39
C THR A 354 3.17 -8.21 0.53
N ASN A 355 3.81 -7.46 1.45
CA ASN A 355 3.20 -6.29 2.07
C ASN A 355 3.78 -5.03 1.41
N GLU A 356 2.93 -4.16 0.87
CA GLU A 356 3.31 -2.79 0.52
C GLU A 356 2.90 -1.86 1.67
N GLU A 357 3.80 -1.03 2.16
CA GLU A 357 3.55 -0.13 3.30
C GLU A 357 4.03 1.28 2.97
N TRP A 358 3.15 2.27 3.05
CA TRP A 358 3.55 3.67 2.88
C TRP A 358 3.90 4.27 4.23
N HIS A 359 4.97 5.05 4.23
CA HIS A 359 5.38 5.86 5.36
C HIS A 359 5.47 7.31 4.91
N CYS A 360 4.68 8.16 5.56
CA CYS A 360 4.63 9.59 5.30
C CYS A 360 4.85 10.35 6.61
N LYS A 361 5.10 11.65 6.51
CA LYS A 361 5.19 12.54 7.68
C LYS A 361 3.86 12.53 8.45
N PRO A 362 3.83 12.18 9.76
CA PRO A 362 2.64 12.38 10.58
C PRO A 362 2.22 13.85 10.59
N MET A 363 0.91 14.13 10.59
CA MET A 363 0.40 15.51 10.43
C MET A 363 0.88 16.48 11.53
N ASP A 364 1.16 15.95 12.71
CA ASP A 364 1.60 16.70 13.88
C ASP A 364 3.13 16.70 14.07
N ALA A 365 3.89 16.14 13.13
CA ALA A 365 5.35 16.15 13.19
C ALA A 365 5.92 17.53 12.81
N ASP A 366 6.84 18.02 13.65
CA ASP A 366 7.56 19.28 13.52
C ASP A 366 8.76 19.20 12.55
N VAL A 367 9.12 17.99 12.13
CA VAL A 367 10.24 17.70 11.23
C VAL A 367 9.75 17.23 9.87
N ASN A 368 10.52 17.47 8.81
CA ASN A 368 10.20 16.95 7.48
C ASN A 368 10.67 15.51 7.33
N MET A 369 9.86 14.70 6.66
CA MET A 369 10.14 13.28 6.42
C MET A 369 9.69 12.97 4.99
N PRO A 370 10.51 12.31 4.16
CA PRO A 370 10.14 12.01 2.78
C PRO A 370 9.03 10.95 2.77
N TRP A 371 8.19 10.98 1.73
CA TRP A 371 7.33 9.85 1.42
C TRP A 371 8.20 8.67 0.97
N LYS A 372 8.05 7.52 1.66
CA LYS A 372 8.67 6.25 1.28
C LYS A 372 7.64 5.13 1.23
N VAL A 373 7.88 4.15 0.36
CA VAL A 373 7.09 2.93 0.22
C VAL A 373 8.00 1.72 0.38
N LEU A 374 7.59 0.76 1.21
CA LEU A 374 8.31 -0.49 1.43
C LEU A 374 7.51 -1.65 0.84
N ILE A 375 8.13 -2.46 -0.02
CA ILE A 375 7.57 -3.71 -0.53
C ILE A 375 8.34 -4.87 0.11
N LYS A 376 7.69 -5.55 1.07
CA LYS A 376 8.29 -6.62 1.88
C LYS A 376 7.88 -7.99 1.36
N TRP A 377 8.84 -8.84 1.01
CA TRP A 377 8.60 -10.18 0.51
C TRP A 377 8.35 -11.16 1.66
N ARG A 378 7.13 -11.67 1.77
CA ARG A 378 6.68 -12.55 2.85
C ARG A 378 7.01 -14.02 2.55
N VAL A 379 8.30 -14.27 2.37
CA VAL A 379 8.87 -15.55 1.94
C VAL A 379 9.43 -16.40 3.08
N SER A 380 9.29 -15.95 4.33
CA SER A 380 9.70 -16.70 5.53
C SER A 380 8.61 -16.66 6.60
N THR A 381 8.47 -17.77 7.33
CA THR A 381 7.66 -17.87 8.54
C THR A 381 8.56 -17.65 9.75
N LEU A 382 8.13 -16.83 10.72
CA LEU A 382 8.88 -16.68 11.96
C LEU A 382 8.82 -17.97 12.80
N ALA A 383 9.93 -18.31 13.44
CA ALA A 383 10.01 -19.40 14.39
C ALA A 383 10.27 -18.86 15.81
N GLY A 384 10.48 -19.78 16.76
CA GLY A 384 10.67 -19.44 18.17
C GLY A 384 11.90 -18.57 18.46
N PHE A 385 12.94 -18.64 17.61
CA PHE A 385 14.15 -17.82 17.76
C PHE A 385 13.82 -16.33 17.62
N GLU A 386 13.22 -15.94 16.50
CA GLU A 386 12.87 -14.54 16.21
C GLU A 386 11.84 -14.02 17.22
N GLY A 387 10.93 -14.89 17.67
CA GLY A 387 9.94 -14.57 18.69
C GLY A 387 10.56 -14.15 20.03
N GLY A 388 11.59 -14.87 20.49
CA GLY A 388 12.25 -14.66 21.78
C GLY A 388 13.35 -13.59 21.78
N THR A 389 14.14 -13.51 20.70
CA THR A 389 15.30 -12.60 20.65
C THR A 389 14.99 -11.25 20.00
N LYS A 390 13.95 -11.19 19.16
CA LYS A 390 13.67 -10.07 18.24
C LYS A 390 14.77 -9.81 17.21
N ILE A 391 15.72 -10.74 17.07
CA ILE A 391 16.65 -10.81 15.94
C ILE A 391 15.99 -11.65 14.86
N TYR A 392 15.82 -11.09 13.67
CA TYR A 392 15.19 -11.78 12.55
C TYR A 392 16.23 -12.49 11.68
N VAL A 393 15.86 -13.61 11.07
CA VAL A 393 16.76 -14.34 10.16
C VAL A 393 16.17 -14.33 8.75
N ASN A 394 16.94 -13.80 7.79
CA ASN A 394 16.58 -13.80 6.38
C ASN A 394 17.47 -14.75 5.59
N THR A 395 16.92 -15.35 4.55
CA THR A 395 17.67 -16.17 3.58
C THR A 395 18.23 -15.35 2.43
N ILE A 396 17.76 -14.11 2.25
CA ILE A 396 18.17 -13.21 1.17
C ILE A 396 18.72 -11.94 1.81
N ASP A 397 20.01 -11.68 1.59
CA ASP A 397 20.63 -10.41 1.96
C ASP A 397 20.33 -9.31 0.90
N PRO A 398 20.62 -8.03 1.18
CA PRO A 398 20.31 -6.93 0.27
C PRO A 398 20.97 -7.05 -1.12
N TRP A 399 22.19 -7.61 -1.22
CA TRP A 399 22.84 -7.81 -2.52
C TRP A 399 22.18 -8.94 -3.30
N ALA A 400 21.89 -10.06 -2.64
CA ALA A 400 21.15 -11.16 -3.26
C ALA A 400 19.75 -10.74 -3.72
N LEU A 401 19.07 -9.84 -2.98
CA LEU A 401 17.80 -9.26 -3.41
C LEU A 401 17.97 -8.39 -4.66
N ARG A 402 18.98 -7.51 -4.67
CA ARG A 402 19.32 -6.69 -5.83
C ARG A 402 19.62 -7.54 -7.07
N ASP A 403 20.41 -8.58 -6.92
CA ASP A 403 20.85 -9.43 -8.04
C ASP A 403 19.70 -10.28 -8.61
N ARG A 404 18.59 -10.45 -7.86
CA ARG A 404 17.34 -11.01 -8.38
C ARG A 404 16.49 -9.96 -9.11
N VAL A 405 16.41 -8.75 -8.59
CA VAL A 405 15.48 -7.71 -9.08
C VAL A 405 16.03 -6.98 -10.30
N VAL A 406 17.31 -6.63 -10.32
CA VAL A 406 17.91 -5.82 -11.40
C VAL A 406 17.80 -6.47 -12.79
N PRO A 407 18.14 -7.76 -12.98
CA PRO A 407 17.96 -8.40 -14.28
C PRO A 407 16.51 -8.36 -14.76
N ARG A 408 15.56 -8.61 -13.84
CA ARG A 408 14.13 -8.59 -14.19
C ARG A 408 13.65 -7.19 -14.58
N LEU A 409 14.13 -6.14 -13.92
CA LEU A 409 13.83 -4.75 -14.32
C LEU A 409 14.33 -4.45 -15.74
N LEU A 410 15.53 -4.92 -16.10
CA LEU A 410 16.10 -4.70 -17.45
C LEU A 410 15.26 -5.40 -18.52
N GLU A 411 14.86 -6.65 -18.28
CA GLU A 411 13.97 -7.42 -19.16
C GLU A 411 12.62 -6.71 -19.33
N LEU A 412 11.95 -6.38 -18.22
CA LEU A 412 10.64 -5.72 -18.22
C LEU A 412 10.68 -4.37 -18.95
N ARG A 413 11.78 -3.61 -18.80
CA ARG A 413 11.94 -2.34 -19.53
C ARG A 413 12.12 -2.58 -21.02
N ALA A 414 12.93 -3.56 -21.42
CA ALA A 414 13.13 -3.92 -22.83
C ALA A 414 11.83 -4.39 -23.49
N GLU A 415 10.97 -5.07 -22.74
CA GLU A 415 9.64 -5.51 -23.17
C GLU A 415 8.58 -4.39 -23.16
N GLY A 416 8.92 -3.18 -22.70
CA GLY A 416 7.97 -2.07 -22.59
C GLY A 416 6.95 -2.20 -21.46
N GLN A 417 7.14 -3.15 -20.53
CA GLN A 417 6.18 -3.43 -19.45
C GLN A 417 6.30 -2.43 -18.29
N ILE A 418 7.48 -1.80 -18.11
CA ILE A 418 7.69 -0.74 -17.12
C ILE A 418 8.09 0.58 -17.81
N ALA A 419 8.02 1.69 -17.07
CA ALA A 419 8.32 3.02 -17.61
C ALA A 419 9.75 3.11 -18.16
N GLN A 420 9.89 3.63 -19.37
CA GLN A 420 11.16 3.73 -20.10
C GLN A 420 12.12 4.77 -19.51
N SER A 421 11.59 5.72 -18.73
CA SER A 421 12.36 6.77 -18.04
C SER A 421 13.13 6.28 -16.82
N ILE A 422 12.98 5.01 -16.43
CA ILE A 422 13.65 4.43 -15.28
C ILE A 422 15.10 4.08 -15.65
N SER A 423 16.06 4.67 -14.96
CA SER A 423 17.48 4.25 -14.98
C SER A 423 17.69 3.10 -14.01
N ILE A 424 18.27 1.99 -14.46
CA ILE A 424 18.39 0.76 -13.66
C ILE A 424 19.83 0.53 -13.24
N ALA A 425 20.04 0.21 -11.96
CA ALA A 425 21.32 -0.15 -11.38
C ALA A 425 22.45 0.82 -11.77
N SER A 426 23.44 0.37 -12.55
CA SER A 426 24.60 1.16 -12.97
C SER A 426 24.27 2.33 -13.90
N GLU A 427 23.06 2.38 -14.46
CA GLU A 427 22.58 3.53 -15.22
C GLU A 427 22.12 4.68 -14.31
N SER A 428 21.85 4.37 -13.04
CA SER A 428 21.46 5.37 -12.04
C SER A 428 22.65 6.30 -11.77
N LYS A 429 22.40 7.61 -11.87
CA LYS A 429 23.36 8.67 -11.58
C LYS A 429 23.31 9.15 -10.14
N TRP A 430 22.53 8.48 -9.28
CA TRP A 430 22.24 8.85 -7.89
C TRP A 430 23.35 9.69 -7.25
N GLN A 431 22.96 10.76 -6.58
CA GLN A 431 23.89 11.64 -5.90
C GLN A 431 23.63 11.61 -4.39
N PRO A 432 24.68 11.82 -3.56
CA PRO A 432 24.48 12.06 -2.14
C PRO A 432 23.46 13.19 -1.93
N ASN A 433 22.58 13.01 -0.94
CA ASN A 433 21.52 13.95 -0.60
C ASN A 433 20.49 14.18 -1.73
N SER A 434 20.10 13.09 -2.40
CA SER A 434 19.11 13.12 -3.48
C SER A 434 17.67 13.33 -2.99
N LEU A 435 17.37 13.05 -1.71
CA LEU A 435 16.06 13.31 -1.12
C LEU A 435 15.98 14.77 -0.63
N LYS A 436 15.03 15.55 -1.16
CA LYS A 436 14.94 17.01 -0.94
C LYS A 436 13.96 17.43 0.18
N TYR A 437 13.43 16.48 0.94
CA TYR A 437 12.47 16.72 2.02
C TYR A 437 12.97 17.70 3.10
N ASN A 438 14.28 17.75 3.35
CA ASN A 438 14.88 18.74 4.23
C ASN A 438 15.31 19.98 3.42
N PRO A 439 14.67 21.14 3.63
CA PRO A 439 14.92 22.35 2.85
C PRO A 439 16.28 22.99 3.12
N ASN A 440 17.01 22.54 4.14
CA ASN A 440 18.29 23.10 4.55
C ASN A 440 19.51 22.35 3.96
N LEU A 441 19.29 21.39 3.03
CA LEU A 441 20.33 20.54 2.43
C LEU A 441 20.86 21.03 1.08
#